data_AF-A0A938J601-F1
#
_entry.id   AF-A0A938J601-F1
#
_cell.length_a   1.000
_cell.length_b   1.000
_cell.length_c   1.000
_cell.angle_alpha   90.00
_cell.angle_beta   90.00
_cell.angle_gamma   90.00
#
_symmetry.space_group_name_H-M   'P 1'
#
loop_
_entity.id
_entity.type
_entity.pdbx_description
1 polymer ?
#
loop_
_entity_poly.entity_id
_entity_poly.type
_entity_poly.pdbx_seq_one_letter_code
_entity_poly.pdbx_strand_id
1 'polypeptide(L)'
;MTSSAPPLAEGQWRTWQDAQWPEIPDPSRVQVWVYAGQPSYAPGDTATFHVSSNANEVRLFLVREGAEPRTMAELGPQGGTWHDMPPDAVREGCRWPVGFTFEIPDDWPSGGYVVVAEGRTADTRVSQDGFFVLRAHPSRRASLGLIASTYTWNAYNDWGGASSYTALRGVYPGTFEPRLSLLRPWSRGQIRCPVGAPRFGSIRRPPIGWAVRHEWTEWAYANGYAHWSASSGWARYDGLMMAWLEREGIACDLLSQWDLDRDPSILDHYDCVITCGHDEYWSASGRAVLARFLEAGGHHARFGGNIMWQVRADAQLQVTECYKFRADDDPQRHGPVETRTGAFEGLAIDRPPVTEFGGNATRGMYAGWGGSMIRGAGGFIVYRPRHWAFEGLDSYFGDIIGAETNVVSYEADGVDYTVRNGLPYPTGSDGTPDSLEILALTPTTSEEEDHGNPGSLFDPMDNDLAGIAILRYGSDTPEHRDLCRYGAAMITSMPVGAGKVFCAGSTEWPSSLHRGDRECAIITRNVLRRFTADSR
;
A
#
# COMPACT_ATOMS: atom_id res chain seq x y z
N MET A 1 -0.20 -55.92 14.85
CA MET A 1 0.85 -54.90 14.98
C MET A 1 0.34 -53.64 14.34
N THR A 2 -0.33 -52.80 15.14
CA THR A 2 -0.81 -51.47 14.74
C THR A 2 0.39 -50.53 14.79
N SER A 3 0.92 -50.17 13.63
CA SER A 3 1.91 -49.10 13.50
C SER A 3 1.19 -47.77 13.75
N SER A 4 1.13 -47.34 15.01
CA SER A 4 0.84 -45.95 15.33
C SER A 4 2.01 -45.11 14.84
N ALA A 5 1.85 -44.45 13.69
CA ALA A 5 2.68 -43.31 13.38
C ALA A 5 2.64 -42.38 14.61
N PRO A 6 3.76 -41.83 15.08
CA PRO A 6 3.71 -40.83 16.13
C PRO A 6 2.76 -39.72 15.67
N PRO A 7 1.94 -39.14 16.56
CA PRO A 7 1.19 -37.93 16.20
C PRO A 7 2.23 -36.95 15.63
N LEU A 8 2.01 -36.51 14.39
CA LEU A 8 2.72 -35.35 13.84
C LEU A 8 2.69 -34.32 14.96
N ALA A 9 3.86 -33.82 15.38
CA ALA A 9 3.94 -32.89 16.50
C ALA A 9 2.95 -31.76 16.25
N GLU A 10 1.80 -31.81 16.93
CA GLU A 10 0.84 -30.72 16.94
C GLU A 10 1.64 -29.55 17.50
N GLY A 11 2.02 -28.60 16.64
CA GLY A 11 2.75 -27.42 17.05
C GLY A 11 2.00 -26.67 18.15
N GLN A 12 2.67 -25.74 18.82
CA GLN A 12 1.98 -24.86 19.76
C GLN A 12 1.00 -23.96 18.99
N TRP A 13 -0.29 -24.00 19.31
CA TRP A 13 -1.37 -23.28 18.62
C TRP A 13 -1.64 -21.87 19.20
N ARG A 14 -2.05 -20.96 18.30
CA ARG A 14 -2.80 -19.68 18.44
C ARG A 14 -2.28 -18.50 19.29
N THR A 15 -1.43 -18.66 20.29
CA THR A 15 -1.24 -17.55 21.27
C THR A 15 -0.23 -16.46 20.89
N TRP A 16 0.57 -16.62 19.84
CA TRP A 16 1.63 -15.64 19.53
C TRP A 16 1.16 -14.40 18.77
N GLN A 17 0.00 -14.42 18.11
CA GLN A 17 -0.50 -13.27 17.33
C GLN A 17 -1.50 -12.38 18.09
N ASP A 18 -2.18 -12.90 19.11
CA ASP A 18 -2.90 -12.07 20.09
C ASP A 18 -1.94 -11.15 20.87
N ALA A 19 -0.66 -11.56 20.94
CA ALA A 19 0.43 -10.76 21.47
C ALA A 19 0.96 -9.80 20.39
N GLN A 20 0.14 -8.79 20.04
CA GLN A 20 0.62 -7.70 19.21
C GLN A 20 1.60 -6.81 19.98
N TRP A 21 2.69 -6.42 19.33
CA TRP A 21 3.69 -5.50 19.86
C TRP A 21 3.70 -4.19 19.06
N PRO A 22 2.73 -3.30 19.30
CA PRO A 22 2.82 -1.96 18.73
C PRO A 22 3.89 -1.14 19.46
N GLU A 23 4.46 -0.19 18.73
CA GLU A 23 5.37 0.78 19.29
C GLU A 23 4.59 1.83 20.08
N ILE A 24 4.77 1.80 21.40
CA ILE A 24 4.21 2.78 22.32
C ILE A 24 5.40 3.46 23.04
N PRO A 25 5.45 4.81 23.07
CA PRO A 25 6.49 5.53 23.79
C PRO A 25 6.58 5.10 25.27
N ASP A 26 7.80 4.84 25.73
CA ASP A 26 8.12 4.40 27.07
C ASP A 26 9.32 5.20 27.61
N PRO A 27 9.11 6.16 28.53
CA PRO A 27 10.17 7.02 29.04
C PRO A 27 11.22 6.27 29.88
N SER A 28 10.97 5.01 30.27
CA SER A 28 11.93 4.19 31.03
C SER A 28 13.11 3.70 30.17
N ARG A 29 13.02 3.82 28.85
CA ARG A 29 14.05 3.43 27.89
C ARG A 29 14.49 4.63 27.08
N VAL A 30 15.77 4.69 26.69
CA VAL A 30 16.24 5.72 25.77
C VAL A 30 15.50 5.57 24.44
N GLN A 31 14.83 6.62 23.99
CA GLN A 31 14.01 6.63 22.78
C GLN A 31 14.10 8.00 22.09
N VAL A 32 13.88 8.01 20.78
CA VAL A 32 13.68 9.19 19.95
C VAL A 32 12.51 8.91 19.02
N TRP A 33 11.60 9.86 18.88
CA TRP A 33 10.44 9.78 18.00
C TRP A 33 10.36 11.06 17.20
N VAL A 34 10.09 10.96 15.89
CA VAL A 34 9.87 12.12 15.02
C VAL A 34 8.69 11.91 14.07
N TYR A 35 7.98 13.00 13.76
CA TYR A 35 7.10 13.10 12.61
C TYR A 35 7.18 14.50 11.99
N ALA A 36 6.91 14.59 10.69
CA ALA A 36 6.83 15.86 9.98
C ALA A 36 5.49 16.56 10.27
N GLY A 37 5.46 17.89 10.30
CA GLY A 37 4.24 18.65 10.54
C GLY A 37 3.24 18.60 9.38
N GLN A 38 3.68 18.20 8.19
CA GLN A 38 2.85 17.95 7.03
C GLN A 38 3.37 16.73 6.25
N PRO A 39 2.51 15.98 5.54
CA PRO A 39 2.94 14.86 4.71
C PRO A 39 3.76 15.28 3.48
N SER A 40 3.54 16.51 2.98
CA SER A 40 4.11 17.01 1.74
C SER A 40 4.43 18.50 1.82
N TYR A 41 5.52 18.91 1.18
CA TYR A 41 6.02 20.27 1.10
C TYR A 41 6.38 20.65 -0.35
N ALA A 42 6.39 21.95 -0.66
CA ALA A 42 7.01 22.49 -1.86
C ALA A 42 8.41 23.05 -1.56
N PRO A 43 9.29 23.18 -2.58
CA PRO A 43 10.53 23.93 -2.42
C PRO A 43 10.25 25.37 -1.97
N GLY A 44 11.07 25.89 -1.07
CA GLY A 44 10.86 27.18 -0.40
C GLY A 44 9.98 27.12 0.85
N ASP A 45 9.24 26.02 1.09
CA ASP A 45 8.48 25.86 2.33
C ASP A 45 9.39 25.67 3.54
N THR A 46 8.90 26.03 4.72
CA THR A 46 9.52 25.67 6.00
C THR A 46 8.96 24.34 6.50
N ALA A 47 9.78 23.28 6.45
CA ALA A 47 9.48 22.01 7.09
C ALA A 47 9.57 22.13 8.60
N THR A 48 8.64 21.50 9.31
CA THR A 48 8.62 21.40 10.77
C THR A 48 8.69 19.94 11.19
N PHE A 49 9.49 19.64 12.19
CA PHE A 49 9.66 18.28 12.73
C PHE A 49 9.34 18.29 14.21
N HIS A 50 8.37 17.47 14.61
CA HIS A 50 7.94 17.31 15.99
C HIS A 50 8.71 16.14 16.59
N VAL A 51 9.37 16.35 17.72
CA VAL A 51 10.30 15.38 18.29
C VAL A 51 10.00 15.16 19.77
N SER A 52 10.00 13.90 20.21
CA SER A 52 9.98 13.51 21.63
C SER A 52 11.14 12.57 21.90
N SER A 53 11.99 12.90 22.88
CA SER A 53 13.15 12.08 23.22
C SER A 53 13.66 12.35 24.63
N ASN A 54 14.04 11.29 25.34
CA ASN A 54 14.77 11.35 26.61
C ASN A 54 16.29 11.14 26.43
N ALA A 55 16.80 11.23 25.19
CA ALA A 55 18.23 11.22 24.92
C ALA A 55 18.89 12.57 25.29
N ASN A 56 20.18 12.54 25.60
CA ASN A 56 20.94 13.77 25.92
C ASN A 56 21.16 14.64 24.69
N GLU A 57 21.31 14.02 23.52
CA GLU A 57 21.57 14.68 22.25
C GLU A 57 20.65 14.08 21.18
N VAL A 58 19.98 14.95 20.43
CA VAL A 58 19.17 14.59 19.25
C VAL A 58 19.69 15.31 18.01
N ARG A 59 19.79 14.56 16.91
CA ARG A 59 20.08 15.07 15.56
C ARG A 59 19.04 14.55 14.57
N LEU A 60 18.74 15.34 13.55
CA LEU A 60 17.96 14.88 12.39
C LEU A 60 18.85 14.89 11.14
N PHE A 61 18.82 13.81 10.37
CA PHE A 61 19.39 13.76 9.03
C PHE A 61 18.25 13.73 8.01
N LEU A 62 18.21 14.72 7.12
CA LEU A 62 17.25 14.75 6.02
C LEU A 62 17.88 14.01 4.84
N VAL A 63 17.40 12.80 4.57
CA VAL A 63 17.94 11.90 3.53
C VAL A 63 16.96 11.83 2.38
N ARG A 64 17.36 12.27 1.19
CA ARG A 64 16.60 11.99 -0.03
C ARG A 64 16.84 10.52 -0.38
N GLU A 65 15.77 9.73 -0.31
CA GLU A 65 15.80 8.33 -0.73
C GLU A 65 15.61 8.22 -2.25
N GLY A 66 16.01 7.08 -2.81
CA GLY A 66 15.99 6.83 -4.25
C GLY A 66 16.93 5.69 -4.63
N ALA A 67 17.38 5.68 -5.88
CA ALA A 67 18.40 4.73 -6.35
C ALA A 67 19.72 4.87 -5.57
N GLU A 68 20.09 6.11 -5.27
CA GLU A 68 21.25 6.47 -4.45
C GLU A 68 20.81 7.42 -3.33
N PRO A 69 20.58 6.90 -2.12
CA PRO A 69 20.22 7.74 -0.98
C PRO A 69 21.31 8.78 -0.67
N ARG A 70 20.91 10.02 -0.40
CA ARG A 70 21.82 11.13 -0.10
C ARG A 70 21.34 11.94 1.09
N THR A 71 22.21 12.14 2.07
CA THR A 71 21.96 13.11 3.15
C THR A 71 22.05 14.52 2.58
N MET A 72 20.94 15.23 2.62
CA MET A 72 20.76 16.57 2.07
C MET A 72 21.00 17.66 3.13
N ALA A 73 20.69 17.36 4.39
CA ALA A 73 20.94 18.25 5.53
C ALA A 73 21.12 17.47 6.84
N GLU A 74 21.81 18.08 7.79
CA GLU A 74 21.89 17.66 9.20
C GLU A 74 21.38 18.81 10.07
N LEU A 75 20.49 18.52 11.01
CA LEU A 75 19.94 19.46 11.98
C LEU A 75 20.34 19.06 13.40
N GLY A 76 20.71 20.05 14.22
CA GLY A 76 21.23 19.85 15.56
C GLY A 76 22.77 19.75 15.61
N PRO A 77 23.34 19.17 16.68
CA PRO A 77 22.66 18.56 17.81
C PRO A 77 21.89 19.56 18.70
N GLN A 78 20.86 19.06 19.38
CA GLN A 78 20.21 19.76 20.51
C GLN A 78 19.82 18.79 21.62
N GLY A 79 19.48 19.30 22.80
CA GLY A 79 19.03 18.47 23.92
C GLY A 79 17.66 17.82 23.65
N GLY A 80 17.52 16.55 23.99
CA GLY A 80 16.23 15.86 23.91
C GLY A 80 15.26 16.35 24.99
N THR A 81 14.00 16.54 24.61
CA THR A 81 12.90 16.78 25.56
C THR A 81 11.85 15.69 25.39
N TRP A 82 11.50 15.03 26.50
CA TRP A 82 10.45 14.02 26.49
C TRP A 82 9.08 14.68 26.51
N HIS A 83 8.21 14.25 25.60
CA HIS A 83 6.81 14.59 25.55
C HIS A 83 5.99 13.29 25.57
N ASP A 84 5.11 13.18 26.56
CA ASP A 84 4.24 12.01 26.67
C ASP A 84 3.34 11.88 25.43
N MET A 85 3.01 10.64 25.07
CA MET A 85 1.99 10.36 24.07
C MET A 85 0.61 10.56 24.69
N PRO A 86 -0.22 11.50 24.20
CA PRO A 86 -1.59 11.62 24.67
C PRO A 86 -2.39 10.33 24.43
N PRO A 87 -3.39 9.99 25.29
CA PRO A 87 -4.20 8.77 25.10
C PRO A 87 -4.94 8.70 23.76
N ASP A 88 -5.24 9.84 23.16
CA ASP A 88 -5.93 10.03 21.88
C ASP A 88 -4.96 10.30 20.70
N ALA A 89 -3.65 10.11 20.88
CA ALA A 89 -2.65 10.46 19.86
C ALA A 89 -2.85 9.75 18.51
N VAL A 90 -3.36 8.53 18.51
CA VAL A 90 -3.70 7.80 17.28
C VAL A 90 -4.78 8.55 16.49
N ARG A 91 -5.77 9.13 17.18
CA ARG A 91 -6.96 9.75 16.57
C ARG A 91 -6.76 11.21 16.24
N GLU A 92 -6.10 11.95 17.13
CA GLU A 92 -6.01 13.41 17.08
C GLU A 92 -4.55 13.92 17.02
N GLY A 93 -3.58 13.02 16.87
CA GLY A 93 -2.16 13.34 16.76
C GLY A 93 -1.46 13.55 18.11
N CYS A 94 -0.13 13.51 18.10
CA CYS A 94 0.67 13.60 19.32
C CYS A 94 0.68 14.99 19.96
N ARG A 95 0.48 16.05 19.15
CA ARG A 95 0.52 17.46 19.59
C ARG A 95 1.81 17.85 20.33
N TRP A 96 2.91 17.15 20.02
CA TRP A 96 4.23 17.53 20.51
C TRP A 96 4.63 18.88 19.94
N PRO A 97 5.41 19.71 20.66
CA PRO A 97 5.92 20.95 20.10
C PRO A 97 6.86 20.68 18.92
N VAL A 98 7.04 21.69 18.07
CA VAL A 98 8.05 21.65 17.00
C VAL A 98 9.43 21.60 17.66
N GLY A 99 10.19 20.53 17.36
CA GLY A 99 11.55 20.36 17.84
C GLY A 99 12.59 20.94 16.89
N PHE A 100 12.36 20.84 15.58
CA PHE A 100 13.26 21.39 14.55
C PHE A 100 12.46 22.04 13.43
N THR A 101 13.05 23.04 12.79
CA THR A 101 12.56 23.65 11.56
C THR A 101 13.66 23.65 10.49
N PHE A 102 13.27 23.63 9.23
CA PHE A 102 14.18 23.69 8.11
C PHE A 102 13.53 24.38 6.92
N GLU A 103 14.14 25.44 6.39
CA GLU A 103 13.74 26.06 5.12
C GLU A 103 14.25 25.19 3.97
N ILE A 104 13.34 24.61 3.19
CA ILE A 104 13.69 23.73 2.07
C ILE A 104 14.26 24.58 0.94
N PRO A 105 15.52 24.38 0.53
CA PRO A 105 16.09 25.12 -0.59
C PRO A 105 15.30 24.91 -1.87
N ASP A 106 15.17 25.97 -2.67
CA ASP A 106 14.44 25.92 -3.93
C ASP A 106 15.00 24.85 -4.86
N ASP A 107 16.31 24.59 -4.84
CA ASP A 107 16.99 23.70 -5.76
C ASP A 107 16.85 22.20 -5.41
N TRP A 108 16.29 21.86 -4.24
CA TRP A 108 16.10 20.46 -3.84
C TRP A 108 15.21 19.71 -4.86
N PRO A 109 15.63 18.50 -5.29
CA PRO A 109 14.86 17.71 -6.24
C PRO A 109 13.58 17.13 -5.62
N SER A 110 12.55 16.92 -6.43
CA SER A 110 11.38 16.17 -5.99
C SER A 110 11.77 14.75 -5.54
N GLY A 111 11.05 14.22 -4.55
CA GLY A 111 11.25 12.86 -4.06
C GLY A 111 10.77 12.65 -2.64
N GLY A 112 11.04 11.44 -2.13
CA GLY A 112 10.77 11.07 -0.74
C GLY A 112 11.96 11.39 0.14
N TYR A 113 11.70 12.07 1.26
CA TYR A 113 12.72 12.47 2.22
C TYR A 113 12.48 11.77 3.55
N VAL A 114 13.42 10.90 3.93
CA VAL A 114 13.45 10.27 5.24
C VAL A 114 14.10 11.21 6.23
N VAL A 115 13.44 11.41 7.37
CA VAL A 115 13.95 12.19 8.50
C VAL A 115 14.51 11.19 9.51
N VAL A 116 15.81 10.91 9.43
CA VAL A 116 16.44 9.99 10.39
C VAL A 116 16.72 10.75 11.67
N ALA A 117 15.92 10.52 12.71
CA ALA A 117 16.18 11.04 14.03
C ALA A 117 17.12 10.11 14.77
N GLU A 118 18.22 10.65 15.27
CA GLU A 118 19.16 9.93 16.15
C GLU A 118 19.14 10.54 17.54
N GLY A 119 18.93 9.69 18.55
CA GLY A 119 19.08 10.03 19.97
C GLY A 119 20.33 9.37 20.55
N ARG A 120 21.13 10.11 21.32
CA ARG A 120 22.32 9.60 22.01
C ARG A 120 22.33 9.93 23.50
N THR A 121 22.72 8.95 24.31
CA THR A 121 23.20 9.12 25.69
C THR A 121 24.67 8.74 25.75
N ALA A 122 25.27 8.68 26.94
CA ALA A 122 26.67 8.24 27.10
C ALA A 122 26.89 6.79 26.60
N ASP A 123 25.91 5.91 26.83
CA ASP A 123 26.04 4.46 26.62
C ASP A 123 25.10 3.90 25.55
N THR A 124 24.21 4.72 24.97
CA THR A 124 23.15 4.25 24.06
C THR A 124 22.95 5.18 22.89
N ARG A 125 22.76 4.59 21.70
CA ARG A 125 22.30 5.27 20.48
C ARG A 125 21.03 4.61 20.00
N VAL A 126 20.02 5.42 19.70
CA VAL A 126 18.73 4.99 19.15
C VAL A 126 18.40 5.80 17.91
N SER A 127 17.55 5.25 17.06
CA SER A 127 17.09 5.95 15.86
C SER A 127 15.63 5.64 15.55
N GLN A 128 14.94 6.60 14.95
CA GLN A 128 13.61 6.45 14.40
C GLN A 128 13.49 7.29 13.11
N ASP A 129 12.56 6.90 12.24
CA ASP A 129 12.39 7.51 10.92
C ASP A 129 11.07 8.26 10.79
N GLY A 130 11.17 9.55 10.50
CA GLY A 130 10.09 10.35 9.93
C GLY A 130 10.15 10.35 8.41
N PHE A 131 9.15 10.95 7.77
CA PHE A 131 9.10 11.06 6.32
C PHE A 131 8.31 12.30 5.88
N PHE A 132 8.69 12.89 4.75
CA PHE A 132 7.86 13.83 4.00
C PHE A 132 8.11 13.68 2.49
N VAL A 133 7.09 14.05 1.70
CA VAL A 133 7.21 14.22 0.25
C VAL A 133 7.69 15.65 -0.05
N LEU A 134 8.64 15.79 -0.96
CA LEU A 134 8.95 17.07 -1.59
C LEU A 134 8.45 17.09 -3.03
N ARG A 135 7.51 17.98 -3.31
CA ARG A 135 6.99 18.20 -4.66
C ARG A 135 8.04 18.85 -5.55
N ALA A 136 7.87 18.72 -6.86
CA ALA A 136 8.73 19.39 -7.81
C ALA A 136 8.54 20.90 -7.80
N HIS A 137 9.65 21.61 -8.00
CA HIS A 137 9.61 23.04 -8.25
C HIS A 137 8.84 23.31 -9.57
N PRO A 138 7.96 24.32 -9.65
CA PRO A 138 7.11 24.54 -10.82
C PRO A 138 7.84 24.66 -12.17
N SER A 139 9.09 25.11 -12.17
CA SER A 139 9.94 25.24 -13.36
C SER A 139 10.75 23.99 -13.75
N ARG A 140 10.70 22.91 -12.97
CA ARG A 140 11.51 21.68 -13.15
C ARG A 140 10.67 20.42 -13.02
N ARG A 141 9.40 20.48 -13.45
CA ARG A 141 8.46 19.36 -13.36
C ARG A 141 8.71 18.35 -14.47
N ALA A 142 8.66 17.08 -14.11
CA ALA A 142 8.66 15.98 -15.07
C ALA A 142 7.28 15.84 -15.73
N SER A 143 7.21 15.11 -16.85
CA SER A 143 5.94 14.70 -17.45
C SER A 143 5.27 13.55 -16.68
N LEU A 144 6.01 12.87 -15.79
CA LEU A 144 5.53 11.77 -14.95
C LEU A 144 5.42 12.20 -13.49
N GLY A 145 4.29 11.87 -12.85
CA GLY A 145 4.10 12.03 -11.41
C GLY A 145 3.80 10.68 -10.74
N LEU A 146 4.56 10.30 -9.71
CA LEU A 146 4.24 9.17 -8.83
C LEU A 146 3.44 9.68 -7.64
N ILE A 147 2.26 9.12 -7.41
CA ILE A 147 1.41 9.45 -6.26
C ILE A 147 1.65 8.40 -5.18
N ALA A 148 2.31 8.80 -4.10
CA ALA A 148 2.57 7.94 -2.95
C ALA A 148 1.29 7.66 -2.16
N SER A 149 1.09 6.39 -1.78
CA SER A 149 -0.11 5.87 -1.10
C SER A 149 -0.19 6.24 0.39
N THR A 150 -0.03 7.53 0.72
CA THR A 150 0.13 8.03 2.09
C THR A 150 -1.07 7.74 3.01
N TYR A 151 -2.29 7.63 2.47
CA TYR A 151 -3.46 7.23 3.27
C TYR A 151 -3.44 5.75 3.61
N THR A 152 -2.97 4.89 2.69
CA THR A 152 -2.72 3.48 3.00
C THR A 152 -1.64 3.35 4.06
N TRP A 153 -0.54 4.11 3.95
CA TRP A 153 0.52 4.08 4.97
C TRP A 153 -0.02 4.45 6.36
N ASN A 154 -0.88 5.47 6.44
CA ASN A 154 -1.54 5.86 7.70
C ASN A 154 -2.49 4.77 8.23
N ALA A 155 -3.27 4.15 7.34
CA ALA A 155 -4.20 3.08 7.70
C ALA A 155 -3.50 1.85 8.32
N TYR A 156 -2.26 1.58 7.92
CA TYR A 156 -1.44 0.48 8.45
C TYR A 156 -0.44 0.92 9.53
N ASN A 157 -0.34 2.21 9.84
CA ASN A 157 0.53 2.72 10.90
C ASN A 157 -0.05 2.35 12.27
N ASP A 158 0.51 1.33 12.91
CA ASP A 158 0.13 0.80 14.22
C ASP A 158 0.88 1.46 15.40
N TRP A 159 1.69 2.49 15.12
CA TRP A 159 2.35 3.30 16.15
C TRP A 159 1.30 3.91 17.08
N GLY A 160 1.57 3.84 18.38
CA GLY A 160 0.64 4.26 19.43
C GLY A 160 -0.45 3.22 19.76
N GLY A 161 -0.40 2.02 19.15
CA GLY A 161 -1.23 0.89 19.53
C GLY A 161 -2.51 0.69 18.74
N ALA A 162 -2.72 1.45 17.65
CA ALA A 162 -3.88 1.28 16.79
C ALA A 162 -3.66 1.78 15.35
N SER A 163 -4.38 1.14 14.43
CA SER A 163 -4.43 1.32 12.98
C SER A 163 -5.82 0.90 12.45
N SER A 164 -6.03 0.94 11.14
CA SER A 164 -7.27 0.46 10.49
C SER A 164 -7.42 -1.07 10.47
N TYR A 165 -6.46 -1.80 11.03
CA TYR A 165 -6.45 -3.27 11.10
C TYR A 165 -6.25 -3.80 12.52
N THR A 166 -6.05 -2.92 13.49
CA THR A 166 -5.71 -3.28 14.85
C THR A 166 -6.05 -2.13 15.79
N ALA A 167 -6.65 -2.40 16.95
CA ALA A 167 -6.79 -1.39 17.98
C ALA A 167 -6.67 -1.98 19.38
N LEU A 168 -5.58 -1.70 20.10
CA LEU A 168 -5.46 -2.08 21.53
C LEU A 168 -6.41 -1.26 22.41
N ARG A 169 -6.72 -0.04 21.98
CA ARG A 169 -7.58 0.95 22.63
C ARG A 169 -8.31 1.73 21.54
N GLY A 170 -9.47 2.32 21.83
CA GLY A 170 -10.22 3.13 20.87
C GLY A 170 -11.70 2.77 20.83
N VAL A 171 -12.36 3.10 19.72
CA VAL A 171 -13.82 2.85 19.55
C VAL A 171 -14.13 1.37 19.43
N TYR A 172 -13.27 0.59 18.74
CA TYR A 172 -13.45 -0.85 18.59
C TYR A 172 -12.22 -1.64 19.08
N PRO A 173 -11.97 -1.70 20.41
CA PRO A 173 -10.83 -2.44 20.96
C PRO A 173 -10.84 -3.91 20.52
N GLY A 174 -9.66 -4.44 20.21
CA GLY A 174 -9.47 -5.78 19.65
C GLY A 174 -9.80 -5.92 18.17
N THR A 175 -10.14 -4.82 17.47
CA THR A 175 -10.47 -4.85 16.03
C THR A 175 -9.70 -3.78 15.25
N PHE A 176 -10.21 -2.55 15.10
CA PHE A 176 -9.58 -1.45 14.36
C PHE A 176 -9.95 -0.06 14.91
N GLU A 177 -9.20 0.96 14.50
CA GLU A 177 -9.53 2.36 14.75
C GLU A 177 -9.93 3.04 13.42
N PRO A 178 -11.18 3.53 13.29
CA PRO A 178 -11.63 4.20 12.07
C PRO A 178 -10.97 5.56 11.86
N ARG A 179 -10.55 6.27 12.92
CA ARG A 179 -10.05 7.65 12.85
C ARG A 179 -8.56 7.71 13.17
N LEU A 180 -7.75 8.11 12.20
CA LEU A 180 -6.28 8.05 12.27
C LEU A 180 -5.64 9.38 11.90
N SER A 181 -4.80 9.91 12.78
CA SER A 181 -4.03 11.13 12.53
C SER A 181 -2.74 10.85 11.76
N LEU A 182 -2.41 11.77 10.85
CA LEU A 182 -1.11 11.86 10.17
C LEU A 182 -0.04 12.54 11.05
N LEU A 183 -0.42 13.19 12.15
CA LEU A 183 0.48 13.91 13.06
C LEU A 183 1.00 13.01 14.18
N ARG A 184 1.57 11.86 13.79
CA ARG A 184 2.19 10.88 14.68
C ARG A 184 3.37 10.20 13.99
N PRO A 185 4.33 9.64 14.75
CA PRO A 185 5.43 8.86 14.19
C PRO A 185 4.97 7.69 13.30
N TRP A 186 5.80 7.31 12.34
CA TRP A 186 5.62 6.10 11.55
C TRP A 186 6.14 4.89 12.30
N SER A 187 5.42 3.77 12.17
CA SER A 187 5.86 2.48 12.67
C SER A 187 7.15 1.99 12.00
N ARG A 188 8.01 1.38 12.80
CA ARG A 188 9.28 0.80 12.38
C ARG A 188 9.07 -0.26 11.31
N GLY A 189 9.73 -0.05 10.17
CA GLY A 189 9.62 -0.90 8.98
C GLY A 189 8.88 -0.24 7.82
N GLN A 190 7.96 0.70 8.08
CA GLN A 190 7.18 1.34 7.01
C GLN A 190 8.02 2.30 6.17
N ILE A 191 8.90 3.08 6.82
CA ILE A 191 9.74 4.07 6.11
C ILE A 191 11.07 3.48 5.66
N ARG A 192 11.75 2.74 6.53
CA ARG A 192 12.95 1.95 6.18
C ARG A 192 12.87 0.54 6.75
N CYS A 193 13.37 -0.41 5.99
CA CYS A 193 13.42 -1.83 6.33
C CYS A 193 14.85 -2.37 6.09
N PRO A 194 15.38 -3.28 6.93
CA PRO A 194 16.69 -3.88 6.70
C PRO A 194 16.76 -4.64 5.38
N VAL A 195 17.96 -4.63 4.78
CA VAL A 195 18.26 -5.48 3.62
C VAL A 195 18.02 -6.95 4.00
N GLY A 196 17.32 -7.69 3.14
CA GLY A 196 17.04 -9.10 3.34
C GLY A 196 15.85 -9.40 4.25
N ALA A 197 15.13 -8.39 4.76
CA ALA A 197 13.89 -8.65 5.49
C ALA A 197 12.87 -9.35 4.57
N PRO A 198 12.19 -10.42 5.04
CA PRO A 198 11.33 -11.27 4.22
C PRO A 198 10.18 -10.48 3.61
N ARG A 199 9.53 -11.03 2.59
CA ARG A 199 8.43 -10.37 1.87
C ARG A 199 7.26 -11.32 1.67
N PHE A 200 6.09 -10.82 1.35
CA PHE A 200 5.00 -11.69 0.92
C PHE A 200 5.44 -12.49 -0.31
N GLY A 201 5.05 -13.76 -0.38
CA GLY A 201 5.46 -14.65 -1.45
C GLY A 201 6.97 -14.91 -1.53
N SER A 202 7.77 -14.70 -0.47
CA SER A 202 9.20 -15.06 -0.48
C SER A 202 9.42 -16.56 -0.69
N ILE A 203 8.49 -17.42 -0.27
CA ILE A 203 8.48 -18.85 -0.60
C ILE A 203 7.66 -19.07 -1.88
N ARG A 204 8.35 -19.42 -2.96
CA ARG A 204 7.75 -19.58 -4.30
C ARG A 204 6.87 -20.80 -4.47
N ARG A 205 7.16 -21.88 -3.75
CA ARG A 205 6.39 -23.12 -3.87
C ARG A 205 6.70 -24.06 -2.71
N PRO A 206 6.00 -23.95 -1.58
CA PRO A 206 6.25 -24.83 -0.46
C PRO A 206 5.98 -26.29 -0.81
N PRO A 207 6.76 -27.29 -0.32
CA PRO A 207 6.44 -28.69 -0.52
C PRO A 207 5.04 -29.05 -0.03
N ILE A 208 4.49 -30.14 -0.57
CA ILE A 208 3.22 -30.70 -0.12
C ILE A 208 3.34 -31.05 1.37
N GLY A 209 2.34 -30.68 2.17
CA GLY A 209 2.31 -30.92 3.62
C GLY A 209 3.19 -29.98 4.46
N TRP A 210 3.83 -28.96 3.86
CA TRP A 210 4.51 -27.93 4.65
C TRP A 210 3.49 -27.08 5.41
N ALA A 211 3.76 -26.83 6.69
CA ALA A 211 3.06 -25.85 7.51
C ALA A 211 2.99 -24.49 6.82
N VAL A 212 1.82 -23.87 6.90
CA VAL A 212 1.64 -22.49 6.46
C VAL A 212 2.44 -21.55 7.35
N ARG A 213 3.01 -20.50 6.76
CA ARG A 213 3.81 -19.48 7.46
C ARG A 213 3.45 -18.09 6.99
N HIS A 214 3.60 -17.13 7.91
CA HIS A 214 3.58 -15.70 7.62
C HIS A 214 4.97 -15.16 7.90
N GLU A 215 5.91 -15.45 6.99
CA GLU A 215 7.34 -15.21 7.22
C GLU A 215 7.67 -13.78 7.63
N TRP A 216 6.98 -12.81 7.03
CA TRP A 216 7.09 -11.42 7.44
C TRP A 216 6.67 -11.20 8.89
N THR A 217 5.45 -11.60 9.24
CA THR A 217 4.90 -11.43 10.59
C THR A 217 5.81 -12.06 11.64
N GLU A 218 6.24 -13.29 11.39
CA GLU A 218 7.14 -14.03 12.27
C GLU A 218 8.48 -13.31 12.44
N TRP A 219 9.06 -12.80 11.34
CA TRP A 219 10.29 -12.02 11.39
C TRP A 219 10.10 -10.68 12.10
N ALA A 220 9.00 -9.99 11.84
CA ALA A 220 8.73 -8.67 12.42
C ALA A 220 8.66 -8.76 13.94
N TYR A 221 7.92 -9.73 14.48
CA TYR A 221 7.87 -9.96 15.93
C TYR A 221 9.22 -10.35 16.51
N ALA A 222 9.97 -11.24 15.85
CA ALA A 222 11.29 -11.65 16.32
C ALA A 222 12.33 -10.50 16.34
N ASN A 223 12.14 -9.48 15.51
CA ASN A 223 13.12 -8.39 15.33
C ASN A 223 12.61 -7.01 15.85
N GLY A 224 11.42 -6.97 16.44
CA GLY A 224 10.80 -5.76 16.96
C GLY A 224 10.45 -4.74 15.88
N TYR A 225 9.86 -5.21 14.78
CA TYR A 225 9.27 -4.39 13.73
C TYR A 225 7.74 -4.45 13.82
N ALA A 226 7.08 -3.42 13.29
CA ALA A 226 5.63 -3.38 13.29
C ALA A 226 5.03 -4.49 12.42
N HIS A 227 3.93 -5.07 12.90
CA HIS A 227 3.27 -6.21 12.29
C HIS A 227 2.90 -5.91 10.82
N TRP A 228 2.30 -4.74 10.61
CA TRP A 228 1.78 -4.30 9.32
C TRP A 228 2.81 -3.64 8.39
N SER A 229 4.08 -3.60 8.78
CA SER A 229 5.08 -2.83 8.02
C SER A 229 5.59 -3.48 6.72
N ALA A 230 5.15 -4.71 6.38
CA ALA A 230 5.24 -5.21 5.00
C ALA A 230 4.01 -4.89 4.16
N SER A 231 2.87 -4.56 4.77
CA SER A 231 1.61 -4.31 4.06
C SER A 231 1.56 -2.94 3.41
N SER A 232 2.36 -1.97 3.88
CA SER A 232 2.39 -0.62 3.31
C SER A 232 3.74 0.06 3.53
N GLY A 233 3.88 1.28 3.01
CA GLY A 233 4.98 2.18 3.36
C GLY A 233 6.05 2.31 2.26
N TRP A 234 6.81 3.40 2.38
CA TRP A 234 7.91 3.77 1.49
C TRP A 234 8.91 2.62 1.28
N ALA A 235 9.31 1.94 2.36
CA ALA A 235 10.34 0.91 2.33
C ALA A 235 9.98 -0.29 1.44
N ARG A 236 8.69 -0.53 1.23
CA ARG A 236 8.19 -1.76 0.62
C ARG A 236 7.56 -1.50 -0.73
N TYR A 237 7.00 -0.32 -0.99
CA TYR A 237 6.28 -0.08 -2.24
C TYR A 237 6.82 1.14 -2.96
N ASP A 238 6.35 2.34 -2.60
CA ASP A 238 6.58 3.57 -3.36
C ASP A 238 8.06 3.90 -3.52
N GLY A 239 8.87 3.67 -2.47
CA GLY A 239 10.32 3.88 -2.52
C GLY A 239 11.03 2.90 -3.46
N LEU A 240 10.53 1.66 -3.60
CA LEU A 240 11.08 0.69 -4.55
C LEU A 240 10.78 1.09 -6.00
N MET A 241 9.57 1.59 -6.26
CA MET A 241 9.18 2.10 -7.57
C MET A 241 10.02 3.34 -7.92
N MET A 242 10.12 4.30 -7.01
CA MET A 242 10.92 5.51 -7.20
C MET A 242 12.39 5.17 -7.47
N ALA A 243 12.98 4.27 -6.67
CA ALA A 243 14.36 3.85 -6.88
C ALA A 243 14.55 3.11 -8.22
N TRP A 244 13.56 2.35 -8.70
CA TRP A 244 13.62 1.73 -10.01
C TRP A 244 13.55 2.76 -11.14
N LEU A 245 12.62 3.71 -11.09
CA LEU A 245 12.50 4.80 -12.07
C LEU A 245 13.82 5.57 -12.21
N GLU A 246 14.46 5.90 -11.08
CA GLU A 246 15.75 6.59 -11.08
C GLU A 246 16.89 5.75 -11.68
N ARG A 247 16.98 4.44 -11.36
CA ARG A 247 17.98 3.54 -11.97
C ARG A 247 17.81 3.42 -13.48
N GLU A 248 16.58 3.55 -13.96
CA GLU A 248 16.24 3.53 -15.39
C GLU A 248 16.44 4.87 -16.08
N GLY A 249 16.81 5.93 -15.34
CA GLY A 249 16.96 7.28 -15.88
C GLY A 249 15.61 7.91 -16.28
N ILE A 250 14.51 7.44 -15.70
CA ILE A 250 13.16 7.96 -15.96
C ILE A 250 12.88 9.09 -14.95
N ALA A 251 12.80 10.32 -15.45
CA ALA A 251 12.45 11.48 -14.63
C ALA A 251 10.98 11.38 -14.18
N CYS A 252 10.76 11.47 -12.87
CA CYS A 252 9.43 11.40 -12.27
C CYS A 252 9.41 12.26 -11.00
N ASP A 253 8.35 13.06 -10.85
CA ASP A 253 8.10 13.84 -9.64
C ASP A 253 7.32 12.99 -8.63
N LEU A 254 7.47 13.27 -7.34
CA LEU A 254 6.71 12.62 -6.28
C LEU A 254 5.61 13.55 -5.73
N LEU A 255 4.43 12.99 -5.58
CA LEU A 255 3.27 13.58 -4.93
C LEU A 255 2.81 12.66 -3.79
N SER A 256 2.05 13.21 -2.85
CA SER A 256 1.25 12.44 -1.88
C SER A 256 -0.24 12.51 -2.23
N GLN A 257 -1.05 11.58 -1.74
CA GLN A 257 -2.52 11.68 -1.87
C GLN A 257 -3.07 12.95 -1.20
N TRP A 258 -2.39 13.44 -0.16
CA TRP A 258 -2.71 14.71 0.50
C TRP A 258 -2.59 15.91 -0.45
N ASP A 259 -1.67 15.88 -1.42
CA ASP A 259 -1.52 16.96 -2.41
C ASP A 259 -2.74 17.05 -3.34
N LEU A 260 -3.33 15.90 -3.71
CA LEU A 260 -4.54 15.85 -4.54
C LEU A 260 -5.75 16.43 -3.81
N ASP A 261 -5.87 16.16 -2.51
CA ASP A 261 -6.95 16.72 -1.69
C ASP A 261 -6.78 18.21 -1.42
N ARG A 262 -5.54 18.70 -1.43
CA ARG A 262 -5.23 20.11 -1.22
C ARG A 262 -5.36 20.96 -2.47
N ASP A 263 -4.92 20.44 -3.61
CA ASP A 263 -4.88 21.17 -4.88
C ASP A 263 -5.50 20.32 -6.01
N PRO A 264 -6.76 20.62 -6.40
CA PRO A 264 -7.41 19.89 -7.47
C PRO A 264 -6.73 19.99 -8.83
N SER A 265 -5.85 20.97 -9.06
CA SER A 265 -5.12 21.19 -10.31
C SER A 265 -3.73 20.54 -10.33
N ILE A 266 -3.34 19.85 -9.26
CA ILE A 266 -1.97 19.35 -9.06
C ILE A 266 -1.52 18.39 -10.17
N LEU A 267 -2.46 17.75 -10.88
CA LEU A 267 -2.15 16.80 -11.95
C LEU A 267 -2.06 17.45 -13.35
N ASP A 268 -2.49 18.70 -13.51
CA ASP A 268 -2.75 19.32 -14.81
C ASP A 268 -1.51 19.46 -15.71
N HIS A 269 -0.29 19.36 -15.15
CA HIS A 269 0.95 19.46 -15.92
C HIS A 269 1.61 18.12 -16.25
N TYR A 270 1.09 16.99 -15.76
CA TYR A 270 1.63 15.67 -16.08
C TYR A 270 0.96 15.10 -17.33
N ASP A 271 1.72 14.30 -18.08
CA ASP A 271 1.16 13.48 -19.17
C ASP A 271 0.60 12.17 -18.61
N CYS A 272 1.28 11.64 -17.60
CA CYS A 272 0.91 10.38 -16.97
C CYS A 272 1.21 10.41 -15.46
N VAL A 273 0.27 9.87 -14.69
CA VAL A 273 0.47 9.58 -13.27
C VAL A 273 0.67 8.09 -13.03
N ILE A 274 1.45 7.78 -12.01
CA ILE A 274 1.76 6.43 -11.55
C ILE A 274 1.19 6.27 -10.15
N THR A 275 0.48 5.18 -9.90
CA THR A 275 0.28 4.62 -8.56
C THR A 275 0.90 3.24 -8.53
N CYS A 276 1.34 2.77 -7.35
CA CYS A 276 2.04 1.50 -7.28
C CYS A 276 1.89 0.80 -5.95
N GLY A 277 2.18 -0.50 -5.97
CA GLY A 277 2.18 -1.32 -4.79
C GLY A 277 0.81 -1.37 -4.14
N HIS A 278 0.73 -0.94 -2.89
CA HIS A 278 -0.50 -0.98 -2.12
C HIS A 278 -1.14 0.41 -1.99
N ASP A 279 -2.00 0.76 -2.94
CA ASP A 279 -2.72 2.04 -3.02
C ASP A 279 -4.20 1.92 -2.61
N GLU A 280 -4.44 1.21 -1.51
CA GLU A 280 -5.77 0.76 -1.07
C GLU A 280 -6.76 1.84 -0.63
N TYR A 281 -6.29 2.89 0.03
CA TYR A 281 -7.14 3.92 0.63
C TYR A 281 -7.08 5.21 -0.18
N TRP A 282 -8.24 5.71 -0.65
CA TRP A 282 -8.34 6.96 -1.40
C TRP A 282 -9.51 7.81 -0.92
N SER A 283 -9.35 9.12 -0.94
CA SER A 283 -10.46 10.05 -0.71
C SER A 283 -11.34 10.17 -1.95
N ALA A 284 -12.61 10.54 -1.76
CA ALA A 284 -13.50 10.85 -2.87
C ALA A 284 -12.98 12.04 -3.71
N SER A 285 -12.41 13.06 -3.07
CA SER A 285 -11.78 14.22 -3.74
C SER A 285 -10.55 13.82 -4.55
N GLY A 286 -9.63 13.02 -3.99
CA GLY A 286 -8.46 12.54 -4.71
C GLY A 286 -8.83 11.70 -5.94
N ARG A 287 -9.85 10.83 -5.83
CA ARG A 287 -10.39 10.11 -7.00
C ARG A 287 -11.00 11.04 -8.04
N ALA A 288 -11.71 12.10 -7.62
CA ALA A 288 -12.27 13.08 -8.55
C ALA A 288 -11.19 13.89 -9.30
N VAL A 289 -10.03 14.14 -8.66
CA VAL A 289 -8.86 14.75 -9.31
C VAL A 289 -8.31 13.81 -10.39
N LEU A 290 -8.13 12.52 -10.08
CA LEU A 290 -7.68 11.53 -11.06
C LEU A 290 -8.67 11.37 -12.22
N ALA A 291 -9.97 11.30 -11.93
CA ALA A 291 -11.01 11.18 -12.96
C ALA A 291 -10.99 12.37 -13.92
N ARG A 292 -10.91 13.60 -13.39
CA ARG A 292 -10.77 14.81 -14.22
C ARG A 292 -9.51 14.81 -15.07
N PHE A 293 -8.40 14.36 -14.51
CA PHE A 293 -7.14 14.24 -15.22
C PHE A 293 -7.26 13.28 -16.41
N LEU A 294 -7.88 12.11 -16.22
CA LEU A 294 -8.14 11.14 -17.28
C LEU A 294 -9.10 11.70 -18.36
N GLU A 295 -10.17 12.37 -17.95
CA GLU A 295 -11.10 13.04 -18.87
C GLU A 295 -10.41 14.10 -19.74
N ALA A 296 -9.44 14.83 -19.17
CA ALA A 296 -8.66 15.85 -19.87
C ALA A 296 -7.57 15.29 -20.81
N GLY A 297 -7.37 13.96 -20.84
CA GLY A 297 -6.38 13.31 -21.71
C GLY A 297 -5.16 12.76 -20.99
N GLY A 298 -5.05 12.98 -19.68
CA GLY A 298 -4.00 12.40 -18.85
C GLY A 298 -4.09 10.87 -18.78
N HIS A 299 -2.95 10.22 -18.57
CA HIS A 299 -2.87 8.76 -18.51
C HIS A 299 -2.55 8.22 -17.11
N HIS A 300 -3.07 7.06 -16.78
CA HIS A 300 -2.83 6.43 -15.48
C HIS A 300 -2.16 5.06 -15.65
N ALA A 301 -0.89 4.97 -15.23
CA ALA A 301 -0.11 3.74 -15.19
C ALA A 301 -0.08 3.18 -13.77
N ARG A 302 -0.97 2.23 -13.48
CA ARG A 302 -1.11 1.63 -12.16
C ARG A 302 -0.34 0.32 -12.06
N PHE A 303 0.71 0.31 -11.24
CA PHE A 303 1.53 -0.87 -10.92
C PHE A 303 1.26 -1.34 -9.48
N GLY A 304 -0.01 -1.44 -9.12
CA GLY A 304 -0.49 -1.75 -7.77
C GLY A 304 -1.70 -2.69 -7.76
N GLY A 305 -2.16 -3.01 -6.57
CA GLY A 305 -3.30 -3.89 -6.29
C GLY A 305 -4.08 -3.46 -5.04
N ASN A 306 -5.23 -4.07 -4.82
CA ASN A 306 -6.14 -3.85 -3.69
C ASN A 306 -6.72 -2.42 -3.59
N ILE A 307 -7.25 -1.84 -4.67
CA ILE A 307 -7.92 -0.54 -4.58
C ILE A 307 -9.30 -0.68 -3.92
N MET A 308 -9.41 -0.49 -2.60
CA MET A 308 -10.59 -0.93 -1.85
C MET A 308 -11.38 0.19 -1.18
N TRP A 309 -10.73 1.10 -0.44
CA TRP A 309 -11.42 1.89 0.59
C TRP A 309 -11.55 3.38 0.25
N GLN A 310 -12.77 3.89 0.37
CA GLN A 310 -13.02 5.32 0.45
C GLN A 310 -12.73 5.83 1.87
N VAL A 311 -11.84 6.81 1.96
CA VAL A 311 -11.56 7.57 3.19
C VAL A 311 -12.15 8.96 3.15
N ARG A 312 -12.41 9.51 4.33
CA ARG A 312 -12.79 10.90 4.53
C ARG A 312 -11.69 11.59 5.31
N ALA A 313 -11.06 12.61 4.72
CA ALA A 313 -10.15 13.48 5.44
C ALA A 313 -10.90 14.62 6.16
N ASP A 314 -10.37 15.11 7.27
CA ASP A 314 -10.89 16.29 7.93
C ASP A 314 -10.53 17.59 7.17
N ALA A 315 -11.08 18.72 7.59
CA ALA A 315 -10.90 19.99 6.88
C ALA A 315 -9.42 20.46 6.83
N GLN A 316 -8.59 20.01 7.77
CA GLN A 316 -7.16 20.31 7.81
C GLN A 316 -6.32 19.27 7.05
N LEU A 317 -6.95 18.19 6.56
CA LEU A 317 -6.29 17.05 5.93
C LEU A 317 -5.22 16.40 6.83
N GLN A 318 -5.44 16.40 8.14
CA GLN A 318 -4.53 15.86 9.17
C GLN A 318 -5.05 14.58 9.80
N VAL A 319 -6.35 14.30 9.67
CA VAL A 319 -6.99 13.09 10.16
C VAL A 319 -7.80 12.44 9.05
N THR A 320 -7.66 11.13 8.91
CA THR A 320 -8.44 10.31 7.97
C THR A 320 -9.40 9.39 8.73
N GLU A 321 -10.61 9.25 8.22
CA GLU A 321 -11.64 8.35 8.74
C GLU A 321 -12.02 7.27 7.72
N CYS A 322 -12.15 6.02 8.16
CA CYS A 322 -12.71 4.93 7.37
C CYS A 322 -13.34 3.84 8.25
N TYR A 323 -14.62 3.55 8.02
CA TYR A 323 -15.36 2.54 8.77
C TYR A 323 -15.29 1.13 8.15
N LYS A 324 -14.63 0.98 6.99
CA LYS A 324 -14.35 -0.30 6.32
C LYS A 324 -15.59 -1.20 6.17
N PHE A 325 -15.50 -2.45 6.61
CA PHE A 325 -16.59 -3.43 6.66
C PHE A 325 -17.75 -3.02 7.58
N ARG A 326 -17.56 -2.02 8.45
CA ARG A 326 -18.57 -1.45 9.35
C ARG A 326 -19.10 -0.09 8.84
N ALA A 327 -19.22 0.09 7.52
CA ALA A 327 -19.75 1.32 6.94
C ALA A 327 -21.12 1.76 7.51
N ASP A 328 -21.92 0.82 8.02
CA ASP A 328 -23.18 1.11 8.74
C ASP A 328 -23.01 1.86 10.07
N ASP A 329 -21.80 1.82 10.65
CA ASP A 329 -21.45 2.59 11.84
C ASP A 329 -20.97 4.01 11.49
N ASP A 330 -20.73 4.34 10.21
CA ASP A 330 -20.28 5.67 9.80
C ASP A 330 -21.37 6.71 10.14
N PRO A 331 -21.04 7.75 10.95
CA PRO A 331 -21.95 8.84 11.25
C PRO A 331 -22.48 9.56 10.01
N GLN A 332 -21.73 9.54 8.90
CA GLN A 332 -22.09 10.17 7.63
C GLN A 332 -22.68 9.19 6.60
N ARG A 333 -23.03 7.95 6.98
CA ARG A 333 -23.54 6.93 6.04
C ARG A 333 -24.78 7.36 5.23
N HIS A 334 -25.57 8.28 5.75
CA HIS A 334 -26.76 8.85 5.09
C HIS A 334 -26.50 10.19 4.39
N GLY A 335 -25.27 10.70 4.48
CA GLY A 335 -24.84 11.92 3.79
C GLY A 335 -24.57 11.70 2.30
N PRO A 336 -24.07 12.74 1.60
CA PRO A 336 -23.54 12.62 0.24
C PRO A 336 -22.50 11.49 0.16
N VAL A 337 -22.46 10.77 -0.95
CA VAL A 337 -21.59 9.60 -1.10
C VAL A 337 -20.11 9.96 -0.96
N GLU A 338 -19.71 11.17 -1.33
CA GLU A 338 -18.35 11.70 -1.17
C GLU A 338 -17.95 11.86 0.30
N THR A 339 -18.93 11.98 1.20
CA THR A 339 -18.69 12.08 2.63
C THR A 339 -18.81 10.73 3.33
N ARG A 340 -19.19 9.65 2.66
CA ARG A 340 -19.28 8.31 3.26
C ARG A 340 -17.91 7.64 3.27
N THR A 341 -17.77 6.59 4.07
CA THR A 341 -16.59 5.72 4.07
C THR A 341 -17.01 4.26 3.95
N GLY A 342 -16.14 3.43 3.40
CA GLY A 342 -16.43 2.03 3.09
C GLY A 342 -15.77 1.60 1.79
N ALA A 343 -16.03 0.38 1.34
CA ALA A 343 -15.43 -0.12 0.11
C ALA A 343 -16.05 0.58 -1.11
N PHE A 344 -15.22 0.96 -2.08
CA PHE A 344 -15.66 1.69 -3.27
C PHE A 344 -16.74 0.96 -4.07
N GLU A 345 -16.56 -0.34 -4.27
CA GLU A 345 -17.51 -1.22 -4.96
C GLU A 345 -18.52 -1.89 -4.00
N GLY A 346 -18.50 -1.52 -2.72
CA GLY A 346 -19.46 -2.00 -1.74
C GLY A 346 -20.77 -1.19 -1.78
N LEU A 347 -21.86 -1.79 -1.29
CA LEU A 347 -23.21 -1.23 -1.32
C LEU A 347 -23.35 0.18 -0.71
N ALA A 348 -22.49 0.55 0.25
CA ALA A 348 -22.53 1.84 0.91
C ALA A 348 -22.03 3.01 0.02
N ILE A 349 -21.10 2.71 -0.90
CA ILE A 349 -20.45 3.70 -1.77
C ILE A 349 -20.92 3.55 -3.21
N ASP A 350 -20.97 2.33 -3.75
CA ASP A 350 -21.44 2.01 -5.10
C ASP A 350 -20.77 2.87 -6.20
N ARG A 351 -19.45 3.03 -6.09
CA ARG A 351 -18.58 3.69 -7.08
C ARG A 351 -17.34 2.83 -7.35
N PRO A 352 -17.48 1.71 -8.08
CA PRO A 352 -16.39 0.79 -8.35
C PRO A 352 -15.13 1.49 -8.87
N PRO A 353 -13.93 1.17 -8.37
CA PRO A 353 -12.69 1.82 -8.77
C PRO A 353 -12.20 1.40 -10.15
N VAL A 354 -12.72 0.30 -10.72
CA VAL A 354 -12.35 -0.17 -12.06
C VAL A 354 -12.46 0.92 -13.13
N THR A 355 -13.33 1.92 -12.97
CA THR A 355 -13.53 3.03 -13.93
C THR A 355 -12.35 3.99 -14.06
N GLU A 356 -11.48 4.12 -13.05
CA GLU A 356 -10.26 4.94 -13.12
C GLU A 356 -8.98 4.16 -12.84
N PHE A 357 -9.07 2.99 -12.20
CA PHE A 357 -7.93 2.20 -11.73
C PHE A 357 -7.75 0.89 -12.50
N GLY A 358 -8.72 0.49 -13.34
CA GLY A 358 -8.63 -0.70 -14.20
C GLY A 358 -8.82 -2.04 -13.47
N GLY A 359 -9.20 -2.03 -12.20
CA GLY A 359 -9.55 -3.25 -11.48
C GLY A 359 -10.30 -2.96 -10.18
N ASN A 360 -10.83 -4.03 -9.59
CA ASN A 360 -11.63 -4.07 -8.38
C ASN A 360 -10.97 -5.01 -7.36
N ALA A 361 -10.81 -4.56 -6.12
CA ALA A 361 -10.18 -5.32 -5.05
C ALA A 361 -10.90 -6.64 -4.75
N THR A 362 -12.23 -6.59 -4.59
CA THR A 362 -13.08 -7.75 -4.25
C THR A 362 -13.27 -8.75 -5.40
N ARG A 363 -12.57 -8.56 -6.53
CA ARG A 363 -12.47 -9.52 -7.64
C ARG A 363 -11.06 -10.08 -7.82
N GLY A 364 -10.06 -9.51 -7.16
CA GLY A 364 -8.69 -10.00 -7.09
C GLY A 364 -8.43 -10.64 -5.73
N MET A 365 -8.12 -9.85 -4.71
CA MET A 365 -7.84 -10.30 -3.34
C MET A 365 -6.51 -11.08 -3.25
N TYR A 366 -6.43 -12.20 -2.53
CA TYR A 366 -5.15 -12.74 -2.08
C TYR A 366 -4.52 -13.80 -2.99
N ALA A 367 -3.19 -13.76 -3.04
CA ALA A 367 -2.35 -14.87 -3.51
C ALA A 367 -1.00 -14.87 -2.77
N GLY A 368 -0.38 -16.03 -2.57
CA GLY A 368 0.99 -16.11 -2.02
C GLY A 368 1.14 -15.55 -0.59
N TRP A 369 0.05 -15.44 0.16
CA TRP A 369 0.02 -14.97 1.55
C TRP A 369 -0.69 -15.99 2.42
N GLY A 370 -0.03 -16.45 3.48
CA GLY A 370 -0.54 -17.58 4.27
C GLY A 370 -0.79 -18.81 3.39
N GLY A 371 -1.88 -19.52 3.65
CA GLY A 371 -2.32 -20.67 2.86
C GLY A 371 -2.96 -20.27 1.53
N SER A 372 -3.21 -18.99 1.29
CA SER A 372 -3.95 -18.50 0.13
C SER A 372 -3.16 -18.61 -1.15
N MET A 373 -3.61 -19.53 -2.01
CA MET A 373 -2.93 -19.84 -3.28
C MET A 373 -1.42 -20.08 -3.09
N ILE A 374 -1.04 -20.75 -1.99
CA ILE A 374 0.36 -20.88 -1.55
C ILE A 374 1.27 -21.60 -2.58
N ARG A 375 0.70 -22.37 -3.52
CA ARG A 375 1.40 -23.02 -4.64
C ARG A 375 0.90 -22.57 -6.01
N GLY A 376 0.33 -21.36 -6.07
CA GLY A 376 -0.19 -20.74 -7.29
C GLY A 376 0.89 -20.48 -8.34
N ALA A 377 0.48 -19.89 -9.47
CA ALA A 377 1.38 -19.62 -10.59
C ALA A 377 2.50 -18.61 -10.26
N GLY A 378 2.28 -17.72 -9.28
CA GLY A 378 3.21 -16.66 -8.88
C GLY A 378 3.36 -15.52 -9.90
N GLY A 379 2.83 -15.65 -11.11
CA GLY A 379 2.86 -14.62 -12.14
C GLY A 379 1.54 -14.56 -12.91
N PHE A 380 1.47 -13.73 -13.95
CA PHE A 380 0.26 -13.55 -14.76
C PHE A 380 0.29 -14.41 -16.03
N ILE A 381 -0.74 -15.25 -16.24
CA ILE A 381 -0.87 -16.07 -17.45
C ILE A 381 -1.36 -15.19 -18.61
N VAL A 382 -0.62 -15.15 -19.72
CA VAL A 382 -0.85 -14.28 -20.87
C VAL A 382 -1.97 -14.80 -21.77
N TYR A 383 -2.97 -13.97 -22.05
CA TYR A 383 -4.06 -14.28 -22.98
C TYR A 383 -4.03 -13.41 -24.25
N ARG A 384 -3.49 -12.19 -24.18
CA ARG A 384 -3.39 -11.26 -25.33
C ARG A 384 -1.93 -10.86 -25.61
N PRO A 385 -1.08 -11.79 -26.08
CA PRO A 385 0.37 -11.55 -26.23
C PRO A 385 0.72 -10.42 -27.21
N ARG A 386 -0.19 -10.10 -28.14
CA ARG A 386 0.02 -9.05 -29.16
C ARG A 386 -0.30 -7.63 -28.69
N HIS A 387 -0.74 -7.46 -27.44
CA HIS A 387 -1.01 -6.13 -26.90
C HIS A 387 0.31 -5.33 -26.79
N TRP A 388 0.24 -4.02 -27.06
CA TRP A 388 1.44 -3.15 -27.13
C TRP A 388 2.24 -3.14 -25.82
N ALA A 389 1.60 -3.36 -24.68
CA ALA A 389 2.28 -3.44 -23.39
C ALA A 389 3.32 -4.58 -23.34
N PHE A 390 3.12 -5.62 -24.14
CA PHE A 390 3.97 -6.80 -24.23
C PHE A 390 4.97 -6.76 -25.39
N GLU A 391 5.06 -5.63 -26.11
CA GLU A 391 6.01 -5.48 -27.22
C GLU A 391 7.45 -5.71 -26.74
N GLY A 392 8.19 -6.56 -27.46
CA GLY A 392 9.58 -6.89 -27.13
C GLY A 392 9.76 -7.93 -26.02
N LEU A 393 8.68 -8.46 -25.42
CA LEU A 393 8.77 -9.61 -24.49
C LEU A 393 8.98 -10.94 -25.20
N ASP A 394 8.59 -11.05 -26.47
CA ASP A 394 8.42 -12.34 -27.17
C ASP A 394 7.46 -13.28 -26.40
N SER A 395 6.37 -12.72 -25.86
CA SER A 395 5.37 -13.49 -25.13
C SER A 395 4.42 -14.24 -26.06
N TYR A 396 4.06 -15.45 -25.65
CA TYR A 396 3.09 -16.31 -26.31
C TYR A 396 1.85 -16.47 -25.43
N PHE A 397 0.76 -16.94 -26.03
CA PHE A 397 -0.44 -17.32 -25.29
C PHE A 397 -0.10 -18.43 -24.29
N GLY A 398 -0.43 -18.22 -23.02
CA GLY A 398 -0.18 -19.16 -21.92
C GLY A 398 1.15 -18.97 -21.19
N ASP A 399 2.05 -18.09 -21.66
CA ASP A 399 3.27 -17.74 -20.92
C ASP A 399 2.92 -17.05 -19.60
N ILE A 400 3.84 -17.13 -18.63
CA ILE A 400 3.63 -16.59 -17.28
C ILE A 400 4.63 -15.47 -17.00
N ILE A 401 4.14 -14.25 -16.90
CA ILE A 401 4.94 -13.05 -16.63
C ILE A 401 5.19 -12.91 -15.12
N GLY A 402 6.45 -12.69 -14.73
CA GLY A 402 6.84 -12.33 -13.36
C GLY A 402 6.78 -13.46 -12.33
N ALA A 403 6.69 -14.71 -12.80
CA ALA A 403 6.63 -15.89 -11.93
C ALA A 403 7.94 -16.16 -11.18
N GLU A 404 9.08 -15.67 -11.67
CA GLU A 404 10.38 -15.83 -11.00
C GLU A 404 10.47 -14.98 -9.73
N THR A 405 9.78 -13.83 -9.70
CA THR A 405 9.73 -12.96 -8.53
C THR A 405 8.45 -13.07 -7.71
N ASN A 406 7.52 -13.95 -8.08
CA ASN A 406 6.18 -14.01 -7.48
C ASN A 406 5.44 -12.67 -7.55
N VAL A 407 5.39 -12.06 -8.74
CA VAL A 407 4.73 -10.76 -8.94
C VAL A 407 3.25 -10.80 -8.55
N VAL A 408 2.57 -11.94 -8.64
CA VAL A 408 1.22 -12.14 -8.11
C VAL A 408 1.34 -12.73 -6.70
N SER A 409 1.48 -11.85 -5.72
CA SER A 409 1.54 -12.20 -4.30
C SER A 409 1.01 -11.07 -3.43
N TYR A 410 0.66 -11.41 -2.19
CA TYR A 410 -0.10 -10.61 -1.25
C TYR A 410 -1.49 -10.29 -1.75
N GLU A 411 -1.67 -9.18 -2.46
CA GLU A 411 -2.99 -8.72 -2.90
C GLU A 411 -2.97 -8.26 -4.35
N ALA A 412 -4.13 -8.38 -4.98
CA ALA A 412 -4.34 -8.13 -6.39
C ALA A 412 -5.72 -7.53 -6.66
N ASP A 413 -5.87 -6.95 -7.84
CA ASP A 413 -7.17 -6.53 -8.36
C ASP A 413 -7.58 -7.38 -9.55
N GLY A 414 -8.88 -7.51 -9.74
CA GLY A 414 -9.48 -8.25 -10.84
C GLY A 414 -10.74 -7.58 -11.35
N VAL A 415 -11.44 -8.26 -12.25
CA VAL A 415 -12.81 -7.94 -12.64
C VAL A 415 -13.62 -9.23 -12.72
N ASP A 416 -14.94 -9.14 -12.64
CA ASP A 416 -15.80 -10.27 -12.97
C ASP A 416 -15.69 -10.60 -14.46
N TYR A 417 -15.51 -11.87 -14.80
CA TYR A 417 -15.14 -12.29 -16.14
C TYR A 417 -15.75 -13.62 -16.57
N THR A 418 -15.84 -13.81 -17.89
CA THR A 418 -16.19 -15.09 -18.51
C THR A 418 -15.16 -15.45 -19.58
N VAL A 419 -14.98 -16.75 -19.84
CA VAL A 419 -14.08 -17.25 -20.88
C VAL A 419 -14.89 -17.62 -22.12
N ARG A 420 -14.58 -16.97 -23.24
CA ARG A 420 -15.21 -17.24 -24.55
C ARG A 420 -14.12 -17.64 -25.54
N ASN A 421 -14.22 -18.83 -26.10
CA ASN A 421 -13.24 -19.38 -27.05
C ASN A 421 -11.78 -19.32 -26.53
N GLY A 422 -11.59 -19.58 -25.23
CA GLY A 422 -10.26 -19.58 -24.59
C GLY A 422 -9.71 -18.21 -24.21
N LEU A 423 -10.45 -17.12 -24.40
CA LEU A 423 -10.05 -15.77 -23.99
C LEU A 423 -10.96 -15.22 -22.87
N PRO A 424 -10.41 -14.53 -21.86
CA PRO A 424 -11.19 -13.85 -20.83
C PRO A 424 -11.78 -12.55 -21.37
N TYR A 425 -12.98 -12.24 -20.89
CA TYR A 425 -13.70 -11.00 -21.16
C TYR A 425 -14.45 -10.55 -19.91
N PRO A 426 -14.51 -9.24 -19.62
CA PRO A 426 -15.34 -8.73 -18.55
C PRO A 426 -16.81 -9.11 -18.74
N THR A 427 -17.52 -9.33 -17.65
CA THR A 427 -18.99 -9.49 -17.67
C THR A 427 -19.72 -8.15 -17.60
N GLY A 428 -19.06 -7.12 -17.06
CA GLY A 428 -19.65 -5.80 -16.75
C GLY A 428 -20.50 -5.77 -15.48
N SER A 429 -20.64 -6.89 -14.77
CA SER A 429 -21.54 -7.01 -13.60
C SER A 429 -21.06 -6.22 -12.37
N ASP A 430 -19.79 -5.85 -12.35
CA ASP A 430 -19.07 -5.20 -11.25
C ASP A 430 -18.68 -3.75 -11.58
N GLY A 431 -19.37 -3.15 -12.56
CA GLY A 431 -19.09 -1.78 -13.04
C GLY A 431 -17.94 -1.69 -14.04
N THR A 432 -17.37 -2.83 -14.46
CA THR A 432 -16.30 -2.85 -15.46
C THR A 432 -16.78 -2.33 -16.81
N PRO A 433 -16.11 -1.34 -17.43
CA PRO A 433 -16.45 -0.87 -18.76
C PRO A 433 -16.24 -1.94 -19.85
N ASP A 434 -17.12 -1.99 -20.84
CA ASP A 434 -17.01 -2.90 -22.01
C ASP A 434 -15.72 -2.69 -22.83
N SER A 435 -15.10 -1.52 -22.69
CA SER A 435 -13.84 -1.16 -23.34
C SER A 435 -12.61 -1.75 -22.67
N LEU A 436 -12.75 -2.38 -21.50
CA LEU A 436 -11.63 -2.98 -20.77
C LEU A 436 -11.19 -4.31 -21.38
N GLU A 437 -9.90 -4.39 -21.69
CA GLU A 437 -9.24 -5.62 -22.14
C GLU A 437 -8.53 -6.32 -20.97
N ILE A 438 -8.83 -7.61 -20.79
CA ILE A 438 -8.07 -8.49 -19.90
C ILE A 438 -6.89 -9.09 -20.68
N LEU A 439 -5.67 -8.67 -20.35
CA LEU A 439 -4.45 -9.03 -21.08
C LEU A 439 -3.82 -10.32 -20.56
N ALA A 440 -3.78 -10.45 -19.23
CA ALA A 440 -3.25 -11.59 -18.52
C ALA A 440 -3.99 -11.74 -17.18
N LEU A 441 -4.13 -12.97 -16.66
CA LEU A 441 -4.76 -13.20 -15.36
C LEU A 441 -4.19 -14.42 -14.64
N THR A 442 -4.39 -14.46 -13.33
CA THR A 442 -4.08 -15.62 -12.46
C THR A 442 -5.11 -15.74 -11.35
N PRO A 443 -5.61 -16.96 -11.05
CA PRO A 443 -6.59 -17.15 -9.97
C PRO A 443 -6.07 -16.65 -8.61
N THR A 444 -7.00 -16.21 -7.79
CA THR A 444 -6.80 -15.71 -6.43
C THR A 444 -7.92 -16.20 -5.52
N THR A 445 -7.77 -16.02 -4.22
CA THR A 445 -8.77 -16.42 -3.21
C THR A 445 -8.97 -15.32 -2.18
N SER A 446 -10.16 -15.26 -1.60
CA SER A 446 -10.48 -14.42 -0.44
C SER A 446 -10.45 -15.23 0.86
N GLU A 447 -10.12 -16.52 0.80
CA GLU A 447 -10.09 -17.44 1.94
C GLU A 447 -8.78 -18.22 1.99
N GLU A 448 -8.28 -18.40 3.20
CA GLU A 448 -7.21 -19.35 3.47
C GLU A 448 -7.81 -20.74 3.75
N GLU A 449 -7.64 -21.67 2.80
CA GLU A 449 -8.21 -23.02 2.93
C GLU A 449 -7.51 -23.86 4.00
N ASP A 450 -8.25 -24.28 5.04
CA ASP A 450 -7.76 -25.23 6.03
C ASP A 450 -7.86 -26.68 5.52
N HIS A 451 -6.71 -27.25 5.13
CA HIS A 451 -6.60 -28.65 4.74
C HIS A 451 -6.24 -29.59 5.90
N GLY A 452 -6.33 -29.14 7.15
CA GLY A 452 -5.99 -29.93 8.34
C GLY A 452 -4.50 -30.23 8.50
N ASN A 453 -3.63 -29.43 7.88
CA ASN A 453 -2.18 -29.58 8.01
C ASN A 453 -1.70 -28.90 9.32
N PRO A 454 -0.66 -29.39 10.01
CA PRO A 454 -0.12 -28.67 11.15
C PRO A 454 0.26 -27.23 10.80
N GLY A 455 -0.28 -26.25 11.53
CA GLY A 455 -0.03 -24.82 11.30
C GLY A 455 -0.90 -24.16 10.22
N SER A 456 -1.95 -24.80 9.69
CA SER A 456 -2.87 -24.24 8.68
C SER A 456 -3.95 -23.26 9.22
N LEU A 457 -3.89 -22.87 10.48
CA LEU A 457 -4.92 -22.04 11.11
C LEU A 457 -4.42 -20.61 11.30
N PHE A 458 -4.58 -19.78 10.26
CA PHE A 458 -4.52 -18.32 10.34
C PHE A 458 -5.88 -17.76 9.88
N ASP A 459 -6.61 -17.14 10.81
CA ASP A 459 -8.03 -16.76 10.70
C ASP A 459 -8.34 -15.29 10.27
N PRO A 460 -7.41 -14.42 9.83
CA PRO A 460 -7.81 -13.09 9.38
C PRO A 460 -8.52 -13.11 8.03
N MET A 461 -8.29 -14.13 7.19
CA MET A 461 -8.87 -14.18 5.85
C MET A 461 -10.32 -14.62 5.80
N ASP A 462 -10.79 -15.50 6.71
CA ASP A 462 -12.23 -15.80 6.78
C ASP A 462 -13.05 -14.55 7.16
N ASN A 463 -12.46 -13.66 7.98
CA ASN A 463 -13.05 -12.37 8.29
C ASN A 463 -13.14 -11.46 7.05
N ASP A 464 -12.15 -11.48 6.15
CA ASP A 464 -12.20 -10.71 4.91
C ASP A 464 -13.24 -11.29 3.93
N LEU A 465 -13.33 -12.62 3.77
CA LEU A 465 -14.38 -13.25 2.97
C LEU A 465 -15.78 -12.86 3.47
N ALA A 466 -16.01 -12.96 4.78
CA ALA A 466 -17.25 -12.53 5.41
C ALA A 466 -17.51 -11.03 5.18
N GLY A 467 -16.49 -10.20 5.34
CA GLY A 467 -16.55 -8.77 5.08
C GLY A 467 -16.91 -8.45 3.63
N ILE A 468 -16.30 -9.12 2.66
CA ILE A 468 -16.59 -8.96 1.23
C ILE A 468 -18.02 -9.41 0.90
N ALA A 469 -18.50 -10.50 1.48
CA ALA A 469 -19.89 -10.96 1.34
C ALA A 469 -20.88 -9.88 1.84
N ILE A 470 -20.62 -9.30 3.02
CA ILE A 470 -21.43 -8.20 3.56
C ILE A 470 -21.36 -6.97 2.65
N LEU A 471 -20.18 -6.57 2.20
CA LEU A 471 -20.01 -5.39 1.34
C LEU A 471 -20.74 -5.52 0.01
N ARG A 472 -20.76 -6.71 -0.60
CA ARG A 472 -21.33 -6.94 -1.94
C ARG A 472 -22.81 -7.30 -1.89
N TYR A 473 -23.24 -8.02 -0.86
CA TYR A 473 -24.57 -8.64 -0.82
C TYR A 473 -25.39 -8.30 0.42
N GLY A 474 -24.81 -7.55 1.37
CA GLY A 474 -25.49 -7.07 2.57
C GLY A 474 -25.58 -8.08 3.71
N SER A 475 -25.09 -9.30 3.52
CA SER A 475 -25.07 -10.33 4.57
C SER A 475 -23.99 -11.38 4.36
N ASP A 476 -23.52 -11.95 5.47
CA ASP A 476 -22.60 -13.07 5.50
C ASP A 476 -23.38 -14.41 5.56
N THR A 477 -23.67 -14.98 4.39
CA THR A 477 -24.29 -16.32 4.27
C THR A 477 -23.37 -17.25 3.48
N PRO A 478 -23.49 -18.59 3.62
CA PRO A 478 -22.71 -19.53 2.82
C PRO A 478 -22.82 -19.28 1.31
N GLU A 479 -24.02 -18.94 0.82
CA GLU A 479 -24.24 -18.64 -0.59
C GLU A 479 -23.50 -17.38 -1.05
N HIS A 480 -23.50 -16.31 -0.23
CA HIS A 480 -22.75 -15.09 -0.54
C HIS A 480 -21.24 -15.30 -0.44
N ARG A 481 -20.76 -16.09 0.53
CA ARG A 481 -19.35 -16.47 0.64
C ARG A 481 -18.89 -17.22 -0.62
N ASP A 482 -19.67 -18.16 -1.13
CA ASP A 482 -19.31 -18.92 -2.33
C ASP A 482 -19.21 -18.05 -3.59
N LEU A 483 -19.95 -16.94 -3.66
CA LEU A 483 -19.83 -15.93 -4.75
C LEU A 483 -18.61 -15.01 -4.62
N CYS A 484 -17.96 -14.99 -3.46
CA CYS A 484 -16.83 -14.10 -3.14
C CYS A 484 -15.50 -14.83 -2.95
N ARG A 485 -15.55 -16.16 -2.77
CA ARG A 485 -14.39 -16.96 -2.38
C ARG A 485 -13.25 -16.89 -3.38
N TYR A 486 -13.57 -16.88 -4.67
CA TYR A 486 -12.58 -16.95 -5.74
C TYR A 486 -12.59 -15.68 -6.60
N GLY A 487 -11.40 -15.29 -7.03
CA GLY A 487 -11.18 -14.16 -7.92
C GLY A 487 -10.07 -14.45 -8.94
N ALA A 488 -9.60 -13.40 -9.58
CA ALA A 488 -8.35 -13.45 -10.33
C ALA A 488 -7.63 -12.10 -10.29
N ALA A 489 -6.31 -12.13 -10.08
CA ALA A 489 -5.42 -11.02 -10.37
C ALA A 489 -5.38 -10.78 -11.89
N MET A 490 -5.49 -9.54 -12.35
CA MET A 490 -5.52 -9.24 -13.78
C MET A 490 -4.63 -8.06 -14.19
N ILE A 491 -3.89 -8.25 -15.30
CA ILE A 491 -3.36 -7.12 -16.07
C ILE A 491 -4.46 -6.66 -17.02
N THR A 492 -4.84 -5.38 -16.93
CA THR A 492 -5.91 -4.79 -17.73
C THR A 492 -5.46 -3.52 -18.46
N SER A 493 -6.15 -3.19 -19.55
CA SER A 493 -5.97 -1.91 -20.24
C SER A 493 -7.30 -1.40 -20.80
N MET A 494 -7.53 -0.10 -20.70
CA MET A 494 -8.74 0.53 -21.23
C MET A 494 -8.53 2.02 -21.56
N PRO A 495 -9.30 2.58 -22.51
CA PRO A 495 -9.48 4.03 -22.61
C PRO A 495 -10.39 4.54 -21.47
N VAL A 496 -10.13 5.76 -20.98
CA VAL A 496 -11.00 6.48 -20.02
C VAL A 496 -11.01 7.95 -20.40
N GLY A 497 -12.18 8.50 -20.72
CA GLY A 497 -12.28 9.86 -21.27
C GLY A 497 -11.42 10.03 -22.52
N ALA A 498 -10.61 11.09 -22.57
CA ALA A 498 -9.57 11.25 -23.59
C ALA A 498 -8.25 10.51 -23.26
N GLY A 499 -8.12 10.03 -22.01
CA GLY A 499 -6.96 9.34 -21.48
C GLY A 499 -6.99 7.82 -21.62
N LYS A 500 -6.08 7.16 -20.90
CA LYS A 500 -5.90 5.70 -20.92
C LYS A 500 -5.45 5.22 -19.54
N VAL A 501 -5.90 4.03 -19.18
CA VAL A 501 -5.49 3.32 -17.97
C VAL A 501 -4.81 2.01 -18.34
N PHE A 502 -3.68 1.75 -17.70
CA PHE A 502 -3.05 0.42 -17.66
C PHE A 502 -2.95 0.01 -16.19
N CYS A 503 -3.47 -1.17 -15.85
CA CYS A 503 -3.38 -1.72 -14.51
C CYS A 503 -2.60 -3.04 -14.54
N ALA A 504 -1.56 -3.14 -13.73
CA ALA A 504 -0.81 -4.37 -13.54
C ALA A 504 -1.49 -5.35 -12.57
N GLY A 505 -2.36 -4.85 -11.69
CA GLY A 505 -3.24 -5.66 -10.83
C GLY A 505 -2.54 -6.45 -9.73
N SER A 506 -1.39 -6.00 -9.21
CA SER A 506 -0.78 -6.60 -8.02
C SER A 506 0.08 -5.64 -7.21
N THR A 507 0.03 -5.78 -5.89
CA THR A 507 0.83 -5.00 -4.95
C THR A 507 2.33 -5.31 -5.02
N GLU A 508 2.72 -6.47 -5.54
CA GLU A 508 4.13 -6.90 -5.58
C GLU A 508 4.87 -6.52 -6.88
N TRP A 509 4.26 -5.67 -7.73
CA TRP A 509 4.93 -5.18 -8.94
C TRP A 509 6.22 -4.37 -8.65
N PRO A 510 6.24 -3.37 -7.73
CA PRO A 510 7.47 -2.64 -7.42
C PRO A 510 8.58 -3.53 -6.84
N SER A 511 8.18 -4.54 -6.06
CA SER A 511 9.08 -5.57 -5.51
C SER A 511 9.76 -6.39 -6.60
N SER A 512 8.99 -6.81 -7.61
CA SER A 512 9.50 -7.54 -8.77
C SER A 512 10.48 -6.69 -9.59
N LEU A 513 10.17 -5.41 -9.81
CA LEU A 513 11.09 -4.46 -10.44
C LEU A 513 12.39 -4.28 -9.64
N HIS A 514 12.30 -4.16 -8.31
CA HIS A 514 13.46 -4.06 -7.44
C HIS A 514 14.35 -5.31 -7.48
N ARG A 515 13.74 -6.50 -7.59
CA ARG A 515 14.44 -7.79 -7.71
C ARG A 515 14.99 -8.08 -9.11
N GLY A 516 14.81 -7.15 -10.06
CA GLY A 516 15.38 -7.24 -11.40
C GLY A 516 14.56 -8.08 -12.36
N ASP A 517 13.24 -8.24 -12.14
CA ASP A 517 12.37 -8.94 -13.09
C ASP A 517 12.36 -8.22 -14.44
N ARG A 518 12.83 -8.92 -15.48
CA ARG A 518 13.00 -8.34 -16.81
C ARG A 518 11.67 -8.17 -17.54
N GLU A 519 10.70 -9.05 -17.28
CA GLU A 519 9.41 -9.02 -17.96
C GLU A 519 8.58 -7.85 -17.44
N CYS A 520 8.48 -7.72 -16.12
CA CYS A 520 7.85 -6.57 -15.47
C CYS A 520 8.52 -5.25 -15.91
N ALA A 521 9.86 -5.21 -15.99
CA ALA A 521 10.58 -4.02 -16.41
C ALA A 521 10.28 -3.61 -17.87
N ILE A 522 10.20 -4.57 -18.80
CA ILE A 522 9.83 -4.28 -20.20
C ILE A 522 8.41 -3.73 -20.28
N ILE A 523 7.46 -4.34 -19.57
CA ILE A 523 6.06 -3.89 -19.55
C ILE A 523 5.96 -2.47 -19.00
N THR A 524 6.58 -2.21 -17.84
CA THR A 524 6.58 -0.88 -17.23
C THR A 524 7.17 0.17 -18.18
N ARG A 525 8.31 -0.12 -18.84
CA ARG A 525 8.90 0.80 -19.83
C ARG A 525 7.96 1.06 -21.01
N ASN A 526 7.31 0.02 -21.55
CA ASN A 526 6.38 0.16 -22.67
C ASN A 526 5.19 1.06 -22.32
N VAL A 527 4.61 0.87 -21.14
CA VAL A 527 3.50 1.68 -20.61
C VAL A 527 3.92 3.13 -20.44
N LEU A 528 5.00 3.37 -19.70
CA LEU A 528 5.46 4.74 -19.44
C LEU A 528 5.88 5.46 -20.72
N ARG A 529 6.58 4.78 -21.63
CA ARG A 529 6.95 5.35 -22.94
C ARG A 529 5.72 5.71 -23.74
N ARG A 530 4.70 4.85 -23.78
CA ARG A 530 3.49 5.12 -24.57
C ARG A 530 2.69 6.28 -23.98
N PHE A 531 2.53 6.31 -22.65
CA PHE A 531 1.76 7.34 -21.95
C PHE A 531 2.49 8.69 -21.85
N THR A 532 3.74 8.79 -22.29
CA THR A 532 4.48 10.07 -22.39
C THR A 532 4.85 10.44 -23.83
N ALA A 533 4.61 9.55 -24.80
CA ALA A 533 4.86 9.81 -26.21
C ALA A 533 3.70 10.51 -26.91
N ASP A 534 2.47 10.34 -26.40
CA ASP A 534 1.25 10.94 -26.98
C ASP A 534 1.19 12.47 -26.80
N SER A 535 2.09 13.06 -26.00
CA SER A 535 2.16 14.50 -25.66
C SER A 535 3.14 15.34 -26.50
N ARG A 536 3.57 14.85 -27.67
CA ARG A 536 4.47 15.60 -28.59
C ARG A 536 3.80 16.10 -29.86
#